data_AF-A0A645EB95-F1
#
_entry.id   AF-A0A645EB95-F1
#
_cell.length_a   1.000
_cell.length_b   1.000
_cell.length_c   1.000
_cell.angle_alpha   90.00
_cell.angle_beta   90.00
_cell.angle_gamma   90.00
#
_symmetry.space_group_name_H-M   'P 1'
#
loop_
_entity.id
_entity.type
_entity.pdbx_description
1 polymer ?
#
loop_
_entity_poly.entity_id
_entity_poly.type
_entity_poly.pdbx_seq_one_letter_code
_entity_poly.pdbx_strand_id
1 'polypeptide(L)'
;MPILLQNKSDRKEILKFLKENNIKKVYLTGSEDVFSEAFVKMLKDDKYGIKAEVVRLNGEDRYETNKDIINEFYQTDKLDNIYVLRSGIYNYADFLNALALSPIAARENTPILYSSDSLQKTEQEFLEKNNIRDITEVGFELIRPRIISEKAVSSISAIAIVVLWILALRRIIFKR
;
A
#
# COMPACT_ATOMS: atom_id res chain seq x y z
N MET A 1 21.28 2.10 0.52
CA MET A 1 21.02 1.48 1.83
C MET A 1 20.96 -0.03 1.64
N PRO A 2 21.76 -0.84 2.34
CA PRO A 2 21.67 -2.30 2.24
C PRO A 2 20.42 -2.83 2.95
N ILE A 3 19.85 -3.92 2.42
CA ILE A 3 18.80 -4.71 3.09
C ILE A 3 19.47 -5.97 3.64
N LEU A 4 19.35 -6.19 4.95
CA LEU A 4 19.88 -7.37 5.63
C LEU A 4 18.73 -8.25 6.08
N LEU A 5 18.81 -9.55 5.80
CA LEU A 5 17.87 -10.53 6.30
C LEU A 5 18.33 -11.00 7.67
N GLN A 6 17.40 -11.14 8.61
CA GLN A 6 17.71 -11.62 9.95
C GLN A 6 16.96 -12.92 10.24
N ASN A 7 17.74 -13.93 10.62
CA ASN A 7 17.28 -15.08 11.39
C ASN A 7 18.01 -15.10 12.74
N LYS A 8 17.55 -15.95 13.67
CA LYS A 8 18.20 -16.09 14.99
C LYS A 8 19.68 -16.50 14.88
N SER A 9 20.05 -17.31 13.87
CA SER A 9 21.42 -17.75 13.61
C SER A 9 22.34 -16.61 13.19
N ASP A 10 21.83 -15.66 12.40
CA ASP A 10 22.65 -14.70 11.63
C ASP A 10 22.90 -13.39 12.40
N ARG A 11 22.46 -13.31 13.66
CA ARG A 11 22.52 -12.09 14.47
C ARG A 11 23.96 -11.62 14.68
N LYS A 12 24.92 -12.53 14.83
CA LYS A 12 26.33 -12.16 15.07
C LYS A 12 26.93 -11.49 13.83
N GLU A 13 26.65 -12.02 12.67
CA GLU A 13 27.08 -11.55 11.36
C GLU A 13 26.48 -10.17 11.08
N ILE A 14 25.20 -9.97 11.39
CA ILE A 14 24.55 -8.66 11.28
C ILE A 14 25.22 -7.62 12.19
N LEU A 15 25.43 -7.94 13.47
CA LEU A 15 26.08 -7.00 14.40
C LEU A 15 27.50 -6.65 13.96
N LYS A 16 28.25 -7.63 13.45
CA LYS A 16 29.58 -7.42 12.86
C LYS A 16 29.51 -6.48 11.66
N PHE A 17 28.60 -6.73 10.72
CA PHE A 17 28.41 -5.88 9.54
C PHE A 17 28.08 -4.43 9.93
N LEU A 18 27.15 -4.24 10.88
CA LEU A 18 26.75 -2.90 11.34
C LEU A 18 27.94 -2.14 11.97
N LYS A 19 28.75 -2.83 12.78
CA LYS A 19 29.95 -2.26 13.41
C LYS A 19 31.02 -1.90 12.39
N GLU A 20 31.40 -2.83 11.52
CA GLU A 20 32.47 -2.64 10.51
C GLU A 20 32.13 -1.52 9.52
N ASN A 21 30.85 -1.33 9.22
CA ASN A 21 30.37 -0.29 8.31
C ASN A 21 29.90 0.99 9.02
N ASN A 22 30.10 1.11 10.33
CA ASN A 22 29.71 2.29 11.13
C ASN A 22 28.23 2.70 10.96
N ILE A 23 27.32 1.74 10.85
CA ILE A 23 25.90 2.01 10.61
C ILE A 23 25.27 2.70 11.83
N LYS A 24 24.66 3.87 11.61
CA LYS A 24 24.09 4.72 12.67
C LYS A 24 22.57 4.68 12.77
N LYS A 25 21.88 4.27 11.71
CA LYS A 25 20.42 4.13 11.69
C LYS A 25 20.04 2.77 11.14
N VAL A 26 19.14 2.09 11.84
CA VAL A 26 18.62 0.77 11.46
C VAL A 26 17.10 0.83 11.44
N TYR A 27 16.54 0.42 10.31
CA TYR A 27 15.10 0.22 10.15
C TYR A 27 14.76 -1.26 10.32
N LEU A 28 13.77 -1.56 11.15
CA LEU A 28 13.27 -2.91 11.36
C LEU A 28 11.88 -3.03 10.75
N THR A 29 11.75 -3.84 9.70
CA THR A 29 10.47 -4.12 9.04
C THR A 29 9.90 -5.45 9.54
N GLY A 30 9.03 -5.41 10.55
CA GLY A 30 8.44 -6.61 11.14
C GLY A 30 8.13 -6.48 12.63
N SER A 31 7.41 -7.47 13.16
CA SER A 31 6.93 -7.49 14.55
C SER A 31 8.05 -7.76 15.58
N GLU A 32 7.68 -7.71 16.86
CA GLU A 32 8.56 -8.06 17.97
C GLU A 32 8.91 -9.56 18.00
N ASP A 33 8.07 -10.41 17.41
CA ASP A 33 8.33 -11.85 17.30
C ASP A 33 9.55 -12.13 16.41
N VAL A 34 9.72 -11.33 15.36
CA VAL A 34 10.87 -11.40 14.45
C VAL A 34 12.07 -10.68 15.08
N PHE A 35 11.84 -9.45 15.56
CA PHE A 35 12.87 -8.61 16.18
C PHE A 35 12.60 -8.40 17.66
N SER A 36 12.96 -9.42 18.46
CA SER A 36 12.81 -9.40 19.93
C SER A 36 13.45 -8.16 20.57
N GLU A 37 12.88 -7.66 21.67
CA GLU A 37 13.45 -6.53 22.43
C GLU A 37 14.93 -6.71 22.77
N ALA A 38 15.34 -7.92 23.13
CA ALA A 38 16.73 -8.22 23.45
C ALA A 38 17.66 -7.90 22.28
N PHE A 39 17.25 -8.21 21.05
CA PHE A 39 18.01 -7.88 19.85
C PHE A 39 18.04 -6.37 19.59
N VAL A 40 16.91 -5.68 19.75
CA VAL A 40 16.84 -4.21 19.62
C VAL A 40 17.76 -3.53 20.65
N LYS A 41 17.81 -4.02 21.89
CA LYS A 41 18.73 -3.55 22.93
C LYS A 41 20.18 -3.72 22.48
N MET A 42 20.54 -4.83 21.82
CA MET A 42 21.90 -5.01 21.29
C MET A 42 22.27 -3.98 20.21
N LEU A 43 21.33 -3.60 19.35
CA LEU A 43 21.58 -2.59 18.30
C LEU A 43 21.84 -1.19 18.89
N LYS A 44 21.18 -0.86 19.99
CA LYS A 44 21.28 0.45 20.66
C LYS A 44 22.45 0.56 21.65
N ASP A 45 22.97 -0.57 22.11
CA ASP A 45 23.97 -0.65 23.17
C ASP A 45 25.41 -0.55 22.61
N ASP A 46 26.16 0.42 23.12
CA ASP A 46 27.54 0.71 22.69
C ASP A 46 28.51 -0.42 23.04
N LYS A 47 28.16 -1.32 23.98
CA LYS A 47 28.99 -2.50 24.29
C LYS A 47 29.18 -3.44 23.09
N TYR A 48 28.28 -3.37 22.10
CA TYR A 48 28.40 -4.11 20.84
C TYR A 48 29.09 -3.30 19.73
N GLY A 49 29.46 -2.05 19.99
CA GLY A 49 30.17 -1.17 19.04
C GLY A 49 29.29 -0.63 17.91
N ILE A 50 27.98 -0.54 18.09
CA ILE A 50 27.01 -0.10 17.06
C ILE A 50 26.40 1.26 17.44
N LYS A 51 25.67 1.29 18.56
CA LYS A 51 24.93 2.48 19.04
C LYS A 51 24.08 3.12 17.94
N ALA A 52 23.19 2.32 17.35
CA ALA A 52 22.31 2.77 16.27
C ALA A 52 21.02 3.40 16.82
N GLU A 53 20.53 4.43 16.14
CA GLU A 53 19.12 4.79 16.15
C GLU A 53 18.33 3.66 15.50
N VAL A 54 17.33 3.11 16.21
CA VAL A 54 16.51 2.01 15.68
C VAL A 54 15.08 2.49 15.55
N VAL A 55 14.59 2.47 14.31
CA VAL A 55 13.21 2.79 13.95
C VAL A 55 12.52 1.49 13.54
N ARG A 56 11.37 1.20 14.16
CA ARG A 56 10.54 0.05 13.77
C ARG A 56 9.45 0.56 12.84
N LEU A 57 9.31 -0.10 11.70
CA LEU A 57 8.24 0.12 10.73
C LEU A 57 7.39 -1.15 10.74
N ASN A 58 6.20 -1.08 11.35
CA ASN A 58 5.34 -2.23 11.55
C ASN A 58 3.89 -1.80 11.74
N GLY A 59 2.97 -2.61 11.22
CA GLY A 59 1.55 -2.52 11.51
C GLY A 59 0.97 -3.86 11.96
N GLU A 60 -0.35 -3.90 12.11
CA GLU A 60 -1.09 -5.12 12.46
C GLU A 60 -0.95 -6.21 11.39
N ASP A 61 -0.77 -5.78 10.13
CA ASP A 61 -0.54 -6.65 9.01
C ASP A 61 0.46 -6.05 8.01
N ARG A 62 0.59 -6.72 6.85
CA ARG A 62 1.50 -6.30 5.79
C ARG A 62 1.05 -5.04 5.04
N TYR A 63 -0.24 -4.71 5.06
CA TYR A 63 -0.79 -3.53 4.41
C TYR A 63 -0.47 -2.29 5.25
N GLU A 64 -0.69 -2.36 6.56
CA GLU A 64 -0.30 -1.31 7.49
C GLU A 64 1.22 -1.13 7.55
N THR A 65 1.99 -2.22 7.63
CA THR A 65 3.46 -2.15 7.57
C THR A 65 3.95 -1.50 6.27
N ASN A 66 3.28 -1.78 5.14
CA ASN A 66 3.62 -1.17 3.86
C ASN A 66 3.34 0.34 3.86
N LYS A 67 2.22 0.79 4.39
CA LYS A 67 1.91 2.23 4.54
C LYS A 67 2.89 2.95 5.44
N ASP A 68 3.33 2.33 6.54
CA ASP A 68 4.36 2.89 7.42
C ASP A 68 5.71 3.04 6.71
N ILE A 69 6.11 2.04 5.91
CA ILE A 69 7.31 2.13 5.07
C ILE A 69 7.19 3.29 4.08
N ILE A 70 6.03 3.46 3.45
CA ILE A 70 5.82 4.57 2.51
C ILE A 70 5.93 5.92 3.23
N ASN A 71 5.31 6.07 4.41
CA ASN A 71 5.35 7.30 5.18
C ASN A 71 6.77 7.67 5.68
N GLU A 72 7.62 6.69 6.00
CA GLU A 72 9.01 6.97 6.44
C GLU A 72 9.91 7.41 5.29
N PHE A 73 9.75 6.81 4.10
CA PHE A 73 10.71 6.98 3.00
C PHE A 73 10.27 7.93 1.89
N TYR A 74 8.99 8.28 1.81
CA TYR A 74 8.45 9.13 0.76
C TYR A 74 7.81 10.39 1.33
N GLN A 75 7.99 11.51 0.64
CA GLN A 75 7.22 12.73 0.89
C GLN A 75 5.86 12.55 0.25
N THR A 76 4.96 11.89 0.98
CA THR A 76 3.72 11.36 0.43
C THR A 76 2.78 12.44 -0.12
N ASP A 77 2.87 13.67 0.40
CA ASP A 77 2.16 14.86 -0.06
C ASP A 77 2.61 15.38 -1.43
N LYS A 78 3.72 14.87 -1.97
CA LYS A 78 4.30 15.26 -3.27
C LYS A 78 4.30 14.15 -4.30
N LEU A 79 3.61 13.04 -4.01
CA LEU A 79 3.52 11.91 -4.92
C LEU A 79 2.34 12.12 -5.88
N ASP A 80 2.62 12.27 -7.17
CA ASP A 80 1.56 12.31 -8.18
C ASP A 80 1.01 10.91 -8.48
N ASN A 81 1.90 9.90 -8.50
CA ASN A 81 1.60 8.52 -8.83
C ASN A 81 2.04 7.55 -7.72
N ILE A 82 1.37 6.41 -7.65
CA ILE A 82 1.78 5.27 -6.85
C ILE A 82 1.59 3.96 -7.62
N TYR A 83 2.49 3.01 -7.44
CA TYR A 83 2.29 1.66 -7.93
C TYR A 83 1.38 0.90 -6.98
N VAL A 84 0.35 0.22 -7.50
CA VAL A 84 -0.50 -0.67 -6.71
C VAL A 84 -0.29 -2.11 -7.16
N LEU A 85 -0.04 -2.97 -6.18
CA LEU A 85 0.20 -4.40 -6.34
C LEU A 85 -0.63 -5.19 -5.35
N ARG A 86 -1.03 -6.40 -5.74
CA ARG A 86 -1.49 -7.39 -4.76
C ARG A 86 -0.37 -7.72 -3.78
N SER A 87 -0.71 -7.86 -2.51
CA SER A 87 0.25 -8.05 -1.42
C SER A 87 1.01 -9.39 -1.43
N GLY A 88 0.76 -10.26 -2.40
CA GLY A 88 1.38 -11.59 -2.48
C GLY A 88 0.90 -12.59 -1.43
N ILE A 89 -0.22 -12.33 -0.73
CA ILE A 89 -0.80 -13.29 0.23
C ILE A 89 -1.37 -14.51 -0.50
N TYR A 90 -2.09 -14.27 -1.60
CA TYR A 90 -2.98 -15.29 -2.17
C TYR A 90 -2.35 -16.07 -3.31
N ASN A 91 -1.35 -15.51 -4.01
CA ASN A 91 -0.65 -16.22 -5.07
C ASN A 91 0.84 -15.82 -5.17
N TYR A 92 1.64 -16.72 -5.75
CA TYR A 92 3.08 -16.54 -5.94
C TYR A 92 3.44 -15.51 -7.03
N ALA A 93 2.63 -15.39 -8.08
CA ALA A 93 2.85 -14.43 -9.16
C ALA A 93 2.79 -12.96 -8.67
N ASP A 94 1.91 -12.65 -7.72
CA ASP A 94 1.79 -11.33 -7.11
C ASP A 94 3.06 -10.95 -6.34
N PHE A 95 3.67 -11.92 -5.64
CA PHE A 95 4.97 -11.72 -4.99
C PHE A 95 6.09 -11.48 -6.01
N LEU A 96 6.10 -12.24 -7.12
CA LEU A 96 7.08 -12.03 -8.20
C LEU A 96 6.93 -10.65 -8.86
N ASN A 97 5.70 -10.16 -9.03
CA ASN A 97 5.45 -8.83 -9.58
C ASN A 97 6.07 -7.74 -8.70
N ALA A 98 5.92 -7.83 -7.38
CA ALA A 98 6.55 -6.89 -6.45
C ALA A 98 8.08 -6.90 -6.54
N LEU A 99 8.68 -8.11 -6.62
CA LEU A 99 10.12 -8.26 -6.77
C LEU A 99 10.63 -7.67 -8.10
N ALA A 100 9.92 -7.94 -9.20
CA ALA A 100 10.27 -7.44 -10.52
C ALA A 100 10.08 -5.92 -10.65
N LEU A 101 9.09 -5.34 -9.96
CA LEU A 101 8.81 -3.90 -9.99
C LEU A 101 9.80 -3.09 -9.15
N SER A 102 10.37 -3.67 -8.09
CA SER A 102 11.19 -2.98 -7.09
C SER A 102 12.28 -2.06 -7.69
N PRO A 103 13.07 -2.48 -8.71
CA PRO A 103 14.09 -1.62 -9.31
C PRO A 103 13.51 -0.39 -10.03
N ILE A 104 12.37 -0.53 -10.71
CA ILE A 104 11.70 0.55 -11.42
C ILE A 104 11.11 1.55 -10.42
N ALA A 105 10.40 1.06 -9.40
CA ALA A 105 9.85 1.86 -8.33
C ALA A 105 10.93 2.70 -7.62
N ALA A 106 12.08 2.08 -7.31
CA ALA A 106 13.22 2.79 -6.71
C ALA A 106 13.83 3.84 -7.66
N ARG A 107 13.96 3.53 -8.95
CA ARG A 107 14.51 4.47 -9.95
C ARG A 107 13.61 5.70 -10.13
N GLU A 108 12.30 5.52 -10.07
CA GLU A 108 11.31 6.56 -10.29
C GLU A 108 10.90 7.30 -9.00
N ASN A 109 11.43 6.85 -7.85
CA ASN A 109 11.04 7.36 -6.54
C ASN A 109 9.52 7.30 -6.31
N THR A 110 8.90 6.22 -6.79
CA THR A 110 7.46 5.97 -6.71
C THR A 110 7.21 4.80 -5.76
N PRO A 111 6.44 4.97 -4.68
CA PRO A 111 6.19 3.88 -3.75
C PRO A 111 5.33 2.78 -4.35
N ILE A 112 5.39 1.60 -3.72
CA ILE A 112 4.52 0.46 -4.00
C ILE A 112 3.55 0.33 -2.84
N LEU A 113 2.26 0.55 -3.10
CA LEU A 113 1.17 0.30 -2.18
C LEU A 113 0.61 -1.11 -2.38
N TYR A 114 0.49 -1.87 -1.30
CA TYR A 114 -0.16 -3.16 -1.31
C TYR A 114 -1.68 -3.03 -1.20
N SER A 115 -2.38 -3.87 -1.97
CA SER A 115 -3.84 -4.00 -1.98
C SER A 115 -4.25 -5.48 -2.02
N SER A 116 -5.52 -5.75 -1.76
CA SER A 116 -6.17 -6.98 -2.21
C SER A 116 -6.73 -6.78 -3.64
N ASP A 117 -7.77 -7.52 -4.02
CA ASP A 117 -8.43 -7.36 -5.33
C ASP A 117 -9.08 -5.98 -5.52
N SER A 118 -9.44 -5.32 -4.43
CA SER A 118 -9.96 -3.96 -4.40
C SER A 118 -9.23 -3.17 -3.31
N LEU A 119 -9.06 -1.86 -3.51
CA LEU A 119 -8.57 -1.00 -2.44
C LEU A 119 -9.54 -1.08 -1.27
N GLN A 120 -9.06 -1.50 -0.09
CA GLN A 120 -9.90 -1.46 1.10
C GLN A 120 -10.00 -0.01 1.58
N LYS A 121 -10.87 0.22 2.57
CA LYS A 121 -11.10 1.55 3.12
C LYS A 121 -9.79 2.23 3.56
N THR A 122 -8.89 1.49 4.18
CA THR A 122 -7.65 2.05 4.72
C THR A 122 -6.64 2.42 3.62
N GLU A 123 -6.61 1.72 2.48
CA GLU A 123 -5.81 2.14 1.32
C GLU A 123 -6.43 3.36 0.63
N GLN A 124 -7.76 3.42 0.51
CA GLN A 124 -8.46 4.58 -0.06
C GLN A 124 -8.18 5.84 0.77
N GLU A 125 -8.35 5.75 2.09
CA GLU A 125 -8.03 6.84 3.02
C GLU A 125 -6.56 7.25 2.95
N PHE A 126 -5.65 6.30 2.78
CA PHE A 126 -4.22 6.58 2.60
C PHE A 126 -3.95 7.38 1.32
N LEU A 127 -4.56 6.98 0.20
CA LEU A 127 -4.41 7.68 -1.08
C LEU A 127 -4.99 9.10 -1.01
N GLU A 128 -6.19 9.25 -0.44
CA GLU A 128 -6.86 10.53 -0.26
C GLU A 128 -6.06 11.48 0.64
N LYS A 129 -5.63 11.00 1.81
CA LYS A 129 -4.84 11.79 2.78
C LYS A 129 -3.55 12.33 2.16
N ASN A 130 -2.94 11.56 1.26
CA ASN A 130 -1.68 11.90 0.62
C ASN A 130 -1.87 12.60 -0.73
N ASN A 131 -3.10 12.95 -1.11
CA ASN A 131 -3.43 13.61 -2.38
C ASN A 131 -2.91 12.86 -3.63
N ILE A 132 -2.85 11.53 -3.58
CA ILE A 132 -2.41 10.71 -4.71
C ILE A 132 -3.46 10.78 -5.81
N ARG A 133 -3.03 11.16 -7.02
CA ARG A 133 -3.94 11.39 -8.16
C ARG A 133 -3.95 10.22 -9.12
N ASP A 134 -2.79 9.65 -9.35
CA ASP A 134 -2.59 8.58 -10.31
C ASP A 134 -2.22 7.27 -9.61
N ILE A 135 -2.75 6.18 -10.15
CA ILE A 135 -2.46 4.83 -9.70
C ILE A 135 -2.02 4.02 -10.91
N THR A 136 -0.86 3.40 -10.81
CA THR A 136 -0.38 2.44 -11.78
C THR A 136 -0.56 1.02 -11.25
N GLU A 137 -1.51 0.28 -11.83
CA GLU A 137 -1.81 -1.10 -11.45
C GLU A 137 -0.79 -2.05 -12.09
N VAL A 138 -0.22 -2.98 -11.32
CA VAL A 138 0.83 -3.89 -11.82
C VAL A 138 0.41 -5.34 -11.67
N GLY A 139 0.28 -6.04 -12.80
CA GLY A 139 -0.01 -7.47 -12.85
C GLY A 139 -1.44 -7.86 -12.49
N PHE A 140 -2.34 -6.90 -12.27
CA PHE A 140 -3.77 -7.12 -12.07
C PHE A 140 -4.56 -5.85 -12.43
N GLU A 141 -5.88 -5.97 -12.48
CA GLU A 141 -6.81 -4.84 -12.57
C GLU A 141 -7.55 -4.69 -11.24
N LEU A 142 -7.57 -3.48 -10.68
CA LEU A 142 -8.29 -3.19 -9.43
C LEU A 142 -9.79 -3.34 -9.65
N ILE A 143 -10.46 -4.11 -8.80
CA ILE A 143 -11.92 -4.17 -8.77
C ILE A 143 -12.43 -2.86 -8.18
N ARG A 144 -12.89 -1.98 -9.07
CA ARG A 144 -13.58 -0.75 -8.67
C ARG A 144 -15.06 -1.05 -8.47
N PRO A 145 -15.70 -0.62 -7.37
CA PRO A 145 -17.14 -0.67 -7.30
C PRO A 145 -17.67 0.09 -8.52
N ARG A 146 -18.58 -0.53 -9.27
CA ARG A 146 -19.23 0.12 -10.40
C ARG A 146 -20.10 1.23 -9.82
N ILE A 147 -19.54 2.43 -9.65
CA ILE A 147 -20.27 3.60 -9.17
C ILE A 147 -21.24 3.99 -10.29
N ILE A 148 -22.47 3.47 -10.23
CA ILE A 148 -23.59 4.14 -10.89
C ILE A 148 -23.80 5.40 -10.05
N SER A 149 -23.29 6.54 -10.52
CA SER A 149 -23.38 7.78 -9.75
C SER A 149 -24.83 8.05 -9.37
N GLU A 150 -25.10 8.56 -8.17
CA GLU A 150 -26.48 8.94 -7.79
C GLU A 150 -27.08 9.92 -8.79
N LYS A 151 -26.24 10.74 -9.45
CA LYS A 151 -26.62 11.58 -10.59
C LYS A 151 -27.08 10.76 -11.80
N ALA A 152 -26.39 9.67 -12.14
CA ALA A 152 -26.83 8.76 -13.20
C ALA A 152 -28.13 8.03 -12.81
N VAL A 153 -28.26 7.56 -11.56
CA VAL A 153 -29.50 6.91 -11.07
C VAL A 153 -30.69 7.88 -11.07
N SER A 154 -30.49 9.12 -10.60
CA SER A 154 -31.52 10.18 -10.62
C SER A 154 -31.89 10.60 -12.04
N SER A 155 -30.92 10.68 -12.96
CA SER A 155 -31.18 10.98 -14.37
C SER A 155 -31.97 9.85 -15.05
N ILE A 156 -31.60 8.58 -14.82
CA ILE A 156 -32.29 7.42 -15.38
C ILE A 156 -33.73 7.33 -14.84
N SER A 157 -33.93 7.55 -13.54
CA SER A 157 -35.26 7.53 -12.94
C SER A 157 -36.14 8.68 -13.43
N ALA A 158 -35.60 9.90 -13.58
CA ALA A 158 -36.32 11.02 -14.17
C ALA A 158 -36.77 10.72 -15.61
N ILE A 159 -35.88 10.16 -16.45
CA ILE A 159 -36.20 9.76 -17.82
C ILE A 159 -37.30 8.69 -17.84
N ALA A 160 -37.20 7.67 -16.98
CA ALA A 160 -38.20 6.59 -16.92
C ALA A 160 -39.60 7.11 -16.56
N ILE A 161 -39.69 8.04 -15.60
CA ILE A 161 -40.96 8.67 -15.21
C ILE A 161 -41.56 9.43 -16.40
N VAL A 162 -40.77 10.26 -17.09
CA VAL A 162 -41.25 11.04 -18.25
C VAL A 162 -41.76 10.11 -19.36
N VAL A 163 -41.05 9.02 -19.66
CA VAL A 163 -41.48 8.04 -20.66
C VAL A 163 -42.81 7.38 -20.26
N LEU A 164 -42.99 7.02 -19.00
CA LEU A 164 -44.25 6.46 -18.51
C LEU A 164 -45.42 7.45 -18.65
N TRP A 165 -45.19 8.73 -18.37
CA TRP A 165 -46.19 9.79 -18.56
C TRP A 165 -46.58 9.96 -20.04
N ILE A 166 -45.59 9.95 -20.95
CA ILE A 166 -45.84 10.03 -22.40
C ILE A 166 -46.65 8.82 -22.88
N LEU A 167 -46.30 7.61 -22.45
CA LEU A 167 -47.03 6.39 -22.80
C LEU A 167 -48.46 6.40 -22.24
N ALA A 168 -48.66 6.89 -21.01
CA ALA A 168 -49.98 7.06 -20.42
C ALA A 168 -50.83 8.08 -21.19
N LEU A 169 -50.26 9.25 -21.54
CA LEU A 169 -50.92 10.26 -22.35
C LEU A 169 -51.34 9.72 -23.72
N ARG A 170 -50.42 9.02 -24.40
CA ARG A 170 -50.71 8.38 -25.70
C ARG A 170 -51.86 7.39 -25.58
N ARG A 171 -51.90 6.60 -24.50
CA ARG A 171 -52.99 5.65 -24.26
C ARG A 171 -54.34 6.34 -24.02
N ILE A 172 -54.35 7.52 -23.42
CA ILE A 172 -55.57 8.31 -23.19
C ILE A 172 -56.06 8.95 -24.49
N ILE A 173 -55.16 9.55 -25.26
CA ILE A 173 -55.50 10.30 -26.49
C ILE A 173 -55.99 9.36 -27.61
N PHE A 174 -55.38 8.18 -27.76
CA PHE A 174 -55.71 7.23 -28.83
C PHE A 174 -56.75 6.17 -28.45
N LYS A 175 -57.43 6.32 -27.30
CA LYS A 175 -58.53 5.42 -26.87
C LYS A 175 -59.93 5.91 -27.27
N ARG A 176 -60.03 6.90 -28.16
CA ARG A 176 -61.29 7.31 -28.82
C ARG A 176 -61.36 6.76 -30.22
#